data_AF-A0A8C2EF95-F1
#
_entry.id   AF-A0A8C2EF95-F1
#
_cell.length_a   1.000
_cell.length_b   1.000
_cell.length_c   1.000
_cell.angle_alpha   90.00
_cell.angle_beta   90.00
_cell.angle_gamma   90.00
#
_symmetry.space_group_name_H-M   'P 1'
#
loop_
_entity.id
_entity.type
_entity.pdbx_description
1 polymer ?
#
loop_
_entity_poly.entity_id
_entity_poly.type
_entity_poly.pdbx_seq_one_letter_code
_entity_poly.pdbx_strand_id
1 'polypeptide(L)'
;IYRCDEFVVNDTKLGHVQRVREHLQSLENSVSNTDRQRKRKQSDSSSPDSKLKKDSDGTVAQSATGLRNLGNTCFMNAILQSLSNIQVFSCYFKELPSVALRSGKTAGRRMYHTRSQGDSSVSLVEEFRKTLCSLWQGSQTAFSTDALFYVIWKIMPSFRGYQQQDAHEFLRYLLEHLHREMQGSKNGSPSPALSPDRPKHASESKCCINGTSTIVTSVFGGVLQNEVYCLICGTESRKFDPFLDLSLDIPSQFRIKFTKDQEPGPTCTLNDCLQSFTDLEELDETELYMCHKCKTRQKSTKKFWIQKLPKVLCLHLKRFHWTAFLRNKIDTYVEFPMRGLDMKSFLLEPENSLLENCLYDLAAVVVHHGSSIGSGHYTAYGLHEHRWYHFNDSTVTLVSEEAVLKAKAYILFYTERSDQESPDKI
;
A
#
# COMPACT_ATOMS: atom_id res chain seq x y z
N ILE A 1 -1.52 -5.32 22.67
CA ILE A 1 -1.48 -6.78 22.35
C ILE A 1 -2.92 -7.16 22.01
N TYR A 2 -3.30 -7.02 20.74
CA TYR A 2 -4.60 -7.50 20.26
C TYR A 2 -4.43 -8.98 19.92
N ARG A 3 -5.01 -9.85 20.75
CA ARG A 3 -5.24 -11.26 20.40
C ARG A 3 -6.60 -11.31 19.70
N CYS A 4 -6.61 -11.76 18.47
CA CYS A 4 -7.84 -12.21 17.82
C CYS A 4 -8.08 -13.65 18.31
N ASP A 5 -9.26 -13.90 18.88
CA ASP A 5 -9.66 -15.23 19.33
C ASP A 5 -9.71 -16.20 18.15
N GLU A 6 -8.91 -17.27 18.21
CA GLU A 6 -9.11 -18.47 17.42
C GLU A 6 -10.43 -19.12 17.87
N PHE A 7 -11.53 -18.84 17.17
CA PHE A 7 -12.72 -19.66 17.30
C PHE A 7 -12.46 -21.02 16.64
N VAL A 8 -11.96 -21.96 17.43
CA VAL A 8 -12.00 -23.39 17.11
C VAL A 8 -13.47 -23.81 17.17
N VAL A 9 -14.11 -23.93 16.00
CA VAL A 9 -15.42 -24.59 15.91
C VAL A 9 -15.20 -26.08 16.13
N ASN A 10 -15.35 -26.54 17.37
CA ASN A 10 -15.41 -27.96 17.68
C ASN A 10 -16.65 -28.56 17.02
N ASP A 11 -16.43 -29.60 16.22
CA ASP A 11 -17.52 -30.32 15.56
C ASP A 11 -18.43 -30.92 16.65
N THR A 12 -19.69 -30.51 16.67
CA THR A 12 -20.68 -31.16 17.53
C THR A 12 -20.78 -32.64 17.15
N LYS A 13 -21.09 -33.52 18.12
CA LYS A 13 -21.17 -35.00 17.98
C LYS A 13 -21.98 -35.54 16.78
N LEU A 14 -22.68 -34.69 16.05
CA LEU A 14 -23.49 -35.02 14.87
C LEU A 14 -22.76 -34.84 13.53
N GLY A 15 -21.51 -34.35 13.50
CA GLY A 15 -20.66 -34.30 12.29
C GLY A 15 -21.24 -33.43 11.16
N HIS A 16 -21.95 -32.36 11.50
CA HIS A 16 -22.62 -31.50 10.52
C HIS A 16 -21.61 -30.69 9.69
N VAL A 17 -20.50 -30.28 10.30
CA VAL A 17 -19.45 -29.50 9.63
C VAL A 17 -18.70 -30.35 8.61
N GLN A 18 -18.44 -31.62 8.93
CA GLN A 18 -17.81 -32.57 8.02
C GLN A 18 -18.69 -32.88 6.80
N ARG A 19 -20.01 -33.06 7.00
CA ARG A 19 -20.97 -33.26 5.90
C ARG A 19 -21.05 -32.07 4.94
N VAL A 20 -21.01 -30.83 5.45
CA VAL A 20 -20.95 -29.63 4.60
C VAL A 20 -19.66 -29.59 3.80
N ARG A 21 -18.52 -29.94 4.42
CA ARG A 21 -17.20 -29.97 3.74
C ARG A 21 -17.15 -30.99 2.61
N GLU A 22 -17.71 -32.18 2.83
CA GLU A 22 -17.81 -33.24 1.81
C GLU A 22 -18.76 -32.85 0.66
N HIS A 23 -19.88 -32.20 0.98
CA HIS A 23 -20.80 -31.70 -0.04
C HIS A 23 -20.16 -30.62 -0.93
N LEU A 24 -19.43 -29.67 -0.34
CA LEU A 24 -18.70 -28.64 -1.10
C LEU A 24 -17.61 -29.23 -2.00
N GLN A 25 -16.87 -30.24 -1.53
CA GLN A 25 -15.89 -30.95 -2.36
C GLN A 25 -16.54 -31.72 -3.52
N SER A 26 -17.73 -32.29 -3.32
CA SER A 26 -18.48 -32.95 -4.40
C SER A 26 -18.90 -31.96 -5.50
N LEU A 27 -19.24 -30.72 -5.13
CA LEU A 27 -19.62 -29.66 -6.07
C LEU A 27 -18.40 -29.20 -6.89
N GLU A 28 -17.24 -29.01 -6.25
CA GLU A 28 -15.99 -28.63 -6.95
C GLU A 28 -15.52 -29.68 -7.97
N ASN A 29 -15.68 -30.97 -7.64
CA ASN A 29 -15.33 -32.07 -8.54
C ASN A 29 -16.29 -32.17 -9.74
N SER A 30 -17.55 -31.77 -9.57
CA SER A 30 -18.54 -31.75 -10.67
C SER A 30 -18.30 -30.62 -11.69
N VAL A 31 -17.80 -29.47 -11.23
CA VAL A 31 -17.45 -28.31 -12.06
C VAL A 31 -16.13 -28.55 -12.82
N SER A 32 -15.17 -29.24 -12.20
CA SER A 32 -13.86 -29.51 -12.81
C SER A 32 -13.92 -30.46 -14.02
N ASN A 33 -14.92 -31.35 -14.09
CA ASN A 33 -15.10 -32.29 -15.20
C ASN A 33 -15.83 -31.69 -16.41
N THR A 34 -16.62 -30.62 -16.23
CA THR A 34 -17.34 -29.96 -17.33
C THR A 34 -16.47 -28.94 -18.08
N ASP A 35 -15.49 -28.31 -17.42
CA ASP A 35 -14.60 -27.33 -18.06
C ASP A 35 -13.47 -27.95 -18.90
N ARG A 36 -13.07 -29.20 -18.62
CA ARG A 36 -12.01 -29.89 -19.39
C ARG A 36 -12.44 -30.26 -20.81
N GLN A 37 -13.73 -30.40 -21.10
CA GLN A 37 -14.23 -30.73 -22.45
C GLN A 37 -14.45 -29.50 -23.36
N ARG A 38 -14.54 -28.28 -22.81
CA ARG A 38 -14.72 -27.06 -23.62
C ARG A 38 -13.42 -26.41 -24.11
N LYS A 39 -12.26 -26.75 -23.53
CA LYS A 39 -10.95 -26.14 -23.87
C LYS A 39 -10.22 -26.71 -25.09
N ARG A 40 -10.82 -27.64 -25.85
CA ARG A 40 -10.15 -28.31 -26.99
C ARG A 40 -10.68 -27.95 -28.39
N LYS A 41 -11.43 -26.84 -28.55
CA LYS A 41 -12.00 -26.47 -29.86
C LYS A 41 -12.03 -24.98 -30.23
N GLN A 42 -11.12 -24.16 -29.69
CA GLN A 42 -10.92 -22.79 -30.19
C GLN A 42 -9.45 -22.36 -30.02
N SER A 43 -8.62 -22.90 -30.89
CA SER A 43 -7.29 -22.38 -31.19
C SER A 43 -7.15 -22.46 -32.71
N ASP A 44 -7.60 -21.41 -33.40
CA ASP A 44 -7.16 -21.01 -34.74
C ASP A 44 -7.93 -19.75 -35.16
N SER A 45 -7.29 -18.59 -34.99
CA SER A 45 -7.41 -17.46 -35.92
C SER A 45 -6.31 -16.44 -35.62
N SER A 46 -5.58 -16.12 -36.68
CA SER A 46 -4.38 -15.30 -36.78
C SER A 46 -4.63 -13.81 -36.54
N SER A 47 -3.76 -13.16 -35.76
CA SER A 47 -3.66 -11.69 -35.66
C SER A 47 -2.47 -11.19 -36.49
N PRO A 48 -2.55 -10.02 -37.13
CA PRO A 48 -1.50 -9.52 -38.02
C PRO A 48 -0.36 -8.83 -37.26
N ASP A 49 0.86 -9.09 -37.74
CA ASP A 49 2.10 -8.41 -37.38
C ASP A 49 1.98 -6.88 -37.56
N SER A 50 2.29 -6.12 -36.51
CA SER A 50 2.72 -4.72 -36.65
C SER A 50 4.14 -4.58 -36.13
N LYS A 51 5.06 -4.41 -37.08
CA LYS A 51 6.50 -4.25 -36.86
C LYS A 51 6.80 -2.96 -36.12
N LEU A 52 7.71 -3.09 -35.16
CA LEU A 52 8.46 -2.02 -34.49
C LEU A 52 9.07 -1.03 -35.50
N LYS A 53 8.73 0.26 -35.37
CA LYS A 53 9.62 1.34 -35.80
C LYS A 53 10.62 1.57 -34.66
N LYS A 54 11.88 1.30 -34.97
CA LYS A 54 13.04 1.58 -34.13
C LYS A 54 13.40 3.04 -34.36
N ASP A 55 13.03 3.92 -33.44
CA ASP A 55 13.57 5.28 -33.46
C ASP A 55 15.05 5.20 -33.08
N SER A 56 15.87 5.64 -34.04
CA SER A 56 17.29 5.82 -33.93
C SER A 56 17.57 7.14 -33.22
N ASP A 57 17.78 7.09 -31.91
CA ASP A 57 18.63 8.06 -31.24
C ASP A 57 19.54 7.36 -30.21
N GLY A 58 20.83 7.71 -30.27
CA GLY A 58 21.98 6.94 -29.81
C GLY A 58 22.27 7.02 -28.31
N THR A 59 21.25 7.13 -27.47
CA THR A 59 21.40 6.99 -26.01
C THR A 59 20.80 5.65 -25.63
N VAL A 60 21.58 4.71 -25.11
CA VAL A 60 21.05 3.44 -24.57
C VAL A 60 20.16 3.82 -23.39
N ALA A 61 18.87 4.03 -23.66
CA ALA A 61 17.88 4.27 -22.64
C ALA A 61 17.98 3.13 -21.63
N GLN A 62 18.32 3.46 -20.39
CA GLN A 62 18.43 2.47 -19.35
C GLN A 62 17.06 1.81 -19.19
N SER A 63 16.96 0.55 -19.61
CA SER A 63 15.71 -0.18 -19.49
C SER A 63 15.44 -0.42 -18.01
N ALA A 64 14.24 -0.06 -17.56
CA ALA A 64 13.80 -0.36 -16.21
C ALA A 64 13.89 -1.88 -15.93
N THR A 65 14.22 -2.24 -14.69
CA THR A 65 14.54 -3.62 -14.28
C THR A 65 13.35 -4.30 -13.60
N GLY A 66 13.06 -5.56 -13.97
CA GLY A 66 12.02 -6.39 -13.37
C GLY A 66 12.46 -7.15 -12.11
N LEU A 67 11.51 -7.74 -11.39
CA LEU A 67 11.74 -8.56 -10.20
C LEU A 67 11.19 -9.97 -10.40
N ARG A 68 12.03 -10.99 -10.23
CA ARG A 68 11.61 -12.39 -10.38
C ARG A 68 10.62 -12.77 -9.28
N ASN A 69 9.52 -13.43 -9.66
CA ASN A 69 8.58 -13.99 -8.70
C ASN A 69 9.20 -15.22 -8.01
N LEU A 70 9.18 -15.25 -6.68
CA LEU A 70 9.74 -16.32 -5.86
C LEU A 70 8.68 -17.30 -5.35
N GLY A 71 7.50 -17.29 -5.97
CA GLY A 71 6.33 -18.07 -5.57
C GLY A 71 5.33 -17.20 -4.82
N ASN A 72 4.29 -16.73 -5.53
CA ASN A 72 3.25 -15.84 -5.00
C ASN A 72 3.80 -14.53 -4.38
N THR A 73 4.95 -14.04 -4.83
CA THR A 73 5.57 -12.81 -4.31
C THR A 73 5.27 -11.55 -5.13
N CYS A 74 4.29 -11.60 -6.03
CA CYS A 74 3.94 -10.47 -6.88
C CYS A 74 3.46 -9.25 -6.08
N PHE A 75 2.81 -9.46 -4.92
CA PHE A 75 2.43 -8.38 -3.99
C PHE A 75 3.66 -7.58 -3.53
N MET A 76 4.74 -8.27 -3.17
CA MET A 76 6.00 -7.67 -2.76
C MET A 76 6.65 -6.95 -3.94
N ASN A 77 6.73 -7.61 -5.10
CA ASN A 77 7.33 -7.03 -6.30
C ASN A 77 6.63 -5.73 -6.70
N ALA A 78 5.30 -5.68 -6.69
CA ALA A 78 4.54 -4.48 -7.02
C ALA A 78 4.83 -3.31 -6.05
N ILE A 79 4.92 -3.59 -4.75
CA ILE A 79 5.28 -2.57 -3.74
C ILE A 79 6.73 -2.09 -3.91
N LEU A 80 7.69 -3.01 -4.09
CA LEU A 80 9.10 -2.66 -4.30
C LEU A 80 9.30 -1.80 -5.55
N GLN A 81 8.63 -2.13 -6.65
CA GLN A 81 8.67 -1.34 -7.88
C GLN A 81 8.04 0.05 -7.68
N SER A 82 6.93 0.14 -6.95
CA SER A 82 6.29 1.42 -6.65
C SER A 82 7.20 2.31 -5.80
N LEU A 83 7.74 1.78 -4.70
CA LEU A 83 8.65 2.51 -3.80
C LEU A 83 9.98 2.91 -4.47
N SER A 84 10.48 2.07 -5.39
CA SER A 84 11.72 2.35 -6.13
C SER A 84 11.61 3.60 -7.02
N ASN A 85 10.42 3.85 -7.57
CA ASN A 85 10.16 4.97 -8.47
C ASN A 85 9.73 6.26 -7.74
N ILE A 86 9.57 6.23 -6.42
CA ILE A 86 9.36 7.42 -5.60
C ILE A 86 10.74 8.00 -5.25
N GLN A 87 11.23 8.96 -6.04
CA GLN A 87 12.61 9.48 -5.94
C GLN A 87 12.98 9.99 -4.55
N VAL A 88 12.10 10.79 -3.93
CA VAL A 88 12.32 11.35 -2.57
C VAL A 88 12.56 10.24 -1.53
N PHE A 89 11.96 9.06 -1.73
CA PHE A 89 12.17 7.92 -0.85
C PHE A 89 13.38 7.07 -1.29
N SER A 90 13.45 6.71 -2.57
CA SER A 90 14.45 5.75 -3.04
C SER A 90 15.87 6.32 -3.07
N CYS A 91 16.04 7.61 -3.40
CA CYS A 91 17.35 8.28 -3.38
C CYS A 91 17.96 8.28 -1.98
N TYR A 92 17.16 8.56 -0.94
CA TYR A 92 17.64 8.52 0.44
C TYR A 92 18.31 7.18 0.78
N PHE A 93 17.66 6.05 0.46
CA PHE A 93 18.27 4.74 0.73
C PHE A 93 19.49 4.50 -0.15
N LYS A 94 19.42 4.81 -1.45
CA LYS A 94 20.56 4.62 -2.38
C LYS A 94 21.82 5.36 -1.92
N GLU A 95 21.67 6.52 -1.29
CA GLU A 95 22.74 7.36 -0.75
C GLU A 95 23.27 6.92 0.63
N LEU A 96 22.55 6.03 1.34
CA LEU A 96 23.04 5.51 2.61
C LEU A 96 24.37 4.77 2.40
N PRO A 97 25.38 5.01 3.26
CA PRO A 97 26.61 4.24 3.21
C PRO A 97 26.28 2.76 3.42
N SER A 98 26.93 1.88 2.65
CA SER A 98 26.74 0.44 2.81
C SER A 98 27.08 0.05 4.23
N VAL A 99 26.10 -0.46 4.97
CA VAL A 99 26.36 -0.95 6.32
C VAL A 99 27.02 -2.31 6.19
N ALA A 100 28.34 -2.36 6.38
CA ALA A 100 29.02 -3.62 6.56
C ALA A 100 28.53 -4.22 7.88
N LEU A 101 27.53 -5.11 7.81
CA LEU A 101 27.05 -5.87 8.98
C LEU A 101 28.14 -6.76 9.61
N ARG A 102 29.38 -6.75 9.09
CA ARG A 102 30.51 -7.53 9.61
C ARG A 102 31.84 -6.79 9.37
N SER A 103 32.53 -6.49 10.46
CA SER A 103 34.00 -6.39 10.46
C SER A 103 34.54 -7.82 10.66
N GLY A 104 35.12 -8.43 9.62
CA GLY A 104 35.68 -9.78 9.73
C GLY A 104 35.94 -10.49 8.38
N LYS A 105 36.86 -11.48 8.41
CA LYS A 105 37.53 -12.20 7.29
C LYS A 105 36.64 -12.98 6.30
N THR A 106 35.34 -12.67 6.19
CA THR A 106 34.36 -13.37 5.34
C THR A 106 33.61 -12.47 4.37
N ALA A 107 34.07 -11.24 4.17
CA ALA A 107 33.56 -10.38 3.10
C ALA A 107 33.85 -11.02 1.72
N GLY A 108 32.82 -11.42 0.99
CA GLY A 108 32.93 -11.88 -0.40
C GLY A 108 32.54 -13.34 -0.70
N ARG A 109 32.15 -14.16 0.28
CA ARG A 109 31.62 -15.52 -0.01
C ARG A 109 30.09 -15.49 -0.18
N ARG A 110 29.57 -16.03 -1.30
CA ARG A 110 28.14 -16.34 -1.44
C ARG A 110 27.76 -17.36 -0.36
N MET A 111 26.97 -16.93 0.62
CA MET A 111 26.47 -17.81 1.68
C MET A 111 25.03 -18.24 1.38
N TYR A 112 24.82 -19.55 1.33
CA TYR A 112 23.50 -20.15 1.52
C TYR A 112 23.14 -20.02 3.01
N HIS A 113 22.05 -19.29 3.32
CA HIS A 113 21.64 -19.02 4.70
C HIS A 113 20.89 -20.24 5.28
N THR A 114 21.48 -20.92 6.26
CA THR A 114 20.82 -21.98 7.03
C THR A 114 20.04 -21.39 8.22
N ARG A 115 18.98 -22.09 8.65
CA ARG A 115 17.97 -21.63 9.64
C ARG A 115 18.50 -21.39 11.08
N SER A 116 19.80 -21.48 11.34
CA SER A 116 20.35 -21.57 12.70
C SER A 116 21.17 -20.36 13.19
N GLN A 117 21.22 -19.22 12.48
CA GLN A 117 21.92 -18.02 12.99
C GLN A 117 20.97 -17.01 13.65
N GLY A 118 21.32 -16.62 14.88
CA GLY A 118 20.55 -15.81 15.83
C GLY A 118 20.08 -14.43 15.32
N ASP A 119 19.26 -13.79 16.15
CA ASP A 119 18.40 -12.65 15.80
C ASP A 119 19.15 -11.38 15.34
N SER A 120 20.42 -11.21 15.71
CA SER A 120 21.21 -9.99 15.45
C SER A 120 21.90 -9.94 14.07
N SER A 121 21.54 -10.80 13.11
CA SER A 121 22.31 -11.03 11.88
C SER A 121 21.69 -10.52 10.58
N VAL A 122 20.50 -9.92 10.62
CA VAL A 122 19.78 -9.43 9.44
C VAL A 122 19.39 -7.96 9.60
N SER A 123 19.46 -7.20 8.52
CA SER A 123 19.02 -5.79 8.46
C SER A 123 18.05 -5.65 7.29
N LEU A 124 16.83 -5.21 7.58
CA LEU A 124 15.85 -4.91 6.54
C LEU A 124 16.29 -3.68 5.75
N VAL A 125 16.83 -2.66 6.44
CA VAL A 125 17.27 -1.41 5.80
C VAL A 125 18.35 -1.69 4.76
N GLU A 126 19.34 -2.52 5.08
CA GLU A 126 20.44 -2.84 4.16
C GLU A 126 19.99 -3.69 2.97
N GLU A 127 19.15 -4.72 3.17
CA GLU A 127 18.65 -5.53 2.05
C GLU A 127 17.65 -4.77 1.17
N PHE A 128 16.86 -3.88 1.77
CA PHE A 128 15.98 -2.96 1.03
C PHE A 128 16.81 -1.98 0.19
N ARG A 129 17.85 -1.38 0.78
CA ARG A 129 18.82 -0.52 0.07
C ARG A 129 19.47 -1.23 -1.12
N LYS A 130 20.02 -2.43 -0.92
CA LYS A 130 20.64 -3.23 -2.00
C LYS A 130 19.66 -3.52 -3.14
N THR A 131 18.40 -3.78 -2.81
CA THR A 131 17.34 -4.01 -3.78
C THR A 131 17.08 -2.75 -4.60
N LEU A 132 16.94 -1.60 -3.96
CA LEU A 132 16.76 -0.30 -4.65
C LEU A 132 17.97 0.05 -5.53
N CYS A 133 19.19 -0.15 -5.04
CA CYS A 133 20.40 0.05 -5.86
C CYS A 133 20.40 -0.86 -7.09
N SER A 134 20.06 -2.14 -6.94
CA SER A 134 20.02 -3.10 -8.04
C SER A 134 18.98 -2.74 -9.10
N LEU A 135 17.79 -2.26 -8.69
CA LEU A 135 16.74 -1.81 -9.62
C LEU A 135 17.18 -0.63 -10.50
N TRP A 136 18.01 0.26 -9.96
CA TRP A 136 18.50 1.46 -10.67
C TRP A 136 19.89 1.29 -11.32
N GLN A 137 20.53 0.12 -11.21
CA GLN A 137 21.82 -0.17 -11.86
C GLN A 137 21.68 -0.53 -13.34
N GLY A 138 20.50 -1.01 -13.79
CA GLY A 138 20.23 -1.32 -15.20
C GLY A 138 21.09 -2.43 -15.82
N SER A 139 21.73 -3.26 -15.00
CA SER A 139 22.67 -4.29 -15.47
C SER A 139 22.01 -5.57 -15.98
N GLN A 140 20.72 -5.79 -15.64
CA GLN A 140 19.97 -7.00 -15.96
C GLN A 140 18.53 -6.65 -16.29
N THR A 141 17.85 -7.50 -17.07
CA THR A 141 16.41 -7.34 -17.35
C THR A 141 15.55 -7.61 -16.12
N ALA A 142 15.92 -8.59 -15.29
CA ALA A 142 15.26 -8.88 -14.03
C ALA A 142 16.14 -9.72 -13.07
N PHE A 143 16.05 -9.44 -11.77
CA PHE A 143 16.77 -10.17 -10.72
C PHE A 143 15.84 -10.68 -9.61
N SER A 144 16.30 -11.63 -8.81
CA SER A 144 15.56 -12.17 -7.67
C SER A 144 15.93 -11.46 -6.37
N THR A 145 14.94 -11.19 -5.53
CA THR A 145 15.12 -10.54 -4.22
C THR A 145 15.20 -11.57 -3.09
N ASP A 146 15.92 -12.67 -3.28
CA ASP A 146 15.98 -13.79 -2.33
C ASP A 146 16.45 -13.35 -0.94
N ALA A 147 17.46 -12.48 -0.88
CA ALA A 147 18.02 -11.99 0.38
C ALA A 147 17.01 -11.12 1.15
N LEU A 148 16.35 -10.17 0.47
CA LEU A 148 15.30 -9.35 1.07
C LEU A 148 14.10 -10.20 1.50
N PHE A 149 13.67 -11.15 0.67
CA PHE A 149 12.57 -12.07 0.98
C PHE A 149 12.87 -12.91 2.23
N TYR A 150 14.10 -13.42 2.35
CA TYR A 150 14.56 -14.13 3.54
C TYR A 150 14.51 -13.26 4.79
N VAL A 151 14.96 -11.99 4.71
CA VAL A 151 14.87 -11.05 5.84
C VAL A 151 13.42 -10.84 6.23
N ILE A 152 12.53 -10.53 5.27
CA ILE A 152 11.08 -10.35 5.50
C ILE A 152 10.50 -11.55 6.26
N TRP A 153 10.77 -12.79 5.82
CA TRP A 153 10.30 -13.98 6.53
C TRP A 153 10.82 -14.10 7.97
N LYS A 154 12.05 -13.65 8.22
CA LYS A 154 12.62 -13.68 9.57
C LYS A 154 11.93 -12.66 10.48
N ILE A 155 11.75 -11.43 10.00
CA ILE A 155 11.23 -10.31 10.80
C ILE A 155 9.69 -10.20 10.83
N MET A 156 9.00 -10.77 9.84
CA MET A 156 7.54 -10.67 9.69
C MET A 156 6.92 -12.07 9.57
N PRO A 157 6.65 -12.75 10.70
CA PRO A 157 6.15 -14.13 10.70
C PRO A 157 4.86 -14.34 9.89
N SER A 158 3.97 -13.34 9.83
CA SER A 158 2.71 -13.41 9.08
C SER A 158 2.90 -13.60 7.57
N PHE A 159 4.04 -13.18 7.03
CA PHE A 159 4.36 -13.31 5.59
C PHE A 159 5.16 -14.58 5.26
N ARG A 160 5.38 -15.48 6.23
CA ARG A 160 6.12 -16.73 6.00
C ARG A 160 5.36 -17.67 5.08
N GLY A 161 6.10 -18.35 4.21
CA GLY A 161 5.55 -19.28 3.23
C GLY A 161 5.21 -18.59 1.91
N TYR A 162 4.58 -19.35 1.02
CA TYR A 162 4.34 -18.96 -0.37
C TYR A 162 2.84 -18.74 -0.64
N GLN A 163 2.10 -18.31 0.37
CA GLN A 163 0.69 -17.94 0.21
C GLN A 163 0.61 -16.54 -0.42
N GLN A 164 -0.48 -16.27 -1.14
CA GLN A 164 -0.77 -14.92 -1.59
C GLN A 164 -1.08 -14.03 -0.39
N GLN A 165 -0.62 -12.78 -0.45
CA GLN A 165 -0.73 -11.81 0.63
C GLN A 165 -1.29 -10.50 0.10
N ASP A 166 -1.79 -9.67 1.01
CA ASP A 166 -2.24 -8.33 0.66
C ASP A 166 -1.06 -7.38 0.45
N ALA A 167 -1.02 -6.68 -0.69
CA ALA A 167 0.03 -5.71 -0.97
C ALA A 167 0.01 -4.49 -0.04
N HIS A 168 -1.17 -4.06 0.42
CA HIS A 168 -1.32 -2.96 1.38
C HIS A 168 -0.83 -3.37 2.77
N GLU A 169 -1.17 -4.58 3.22
CA GLU A 169 -0.64 -5.11 4.48
C GLU A 169 0.88 -5.18 4.41
N PHE A 170 1.44 -5.75 3.34
CA PHE A 170 2.88 -5.81 3.15
C PHE A 170 3.55 -4.42 3.18
N LEU A 171 2.97 -3.44 2.48
CA LEU A 171 3.47 -2.06 2.48
C LEU A 171 3.54 -1.48 3.89
N ARG A 172 2.45 -1.61 4.67
CA ARG A 172 2.39 -1.08 6.04
C ARG A 172 3.43 -1.73 6.94
N TYR A 173 3.56 -3.05 6.88
CA TYR A 173 4.58 -3.77 7.64
C TYR A 173 5.99 -3.36 7.22
N LEU A 174 6.25 -3.21 5.92
CA LEU A 174 7.56 -2.78 5.39
C LEU A 174 7.94 -1.41 5.92
N LEU A 175 7.06 -0.41 5.80
CA LEU A 175 7.33 0.96 6.26
C LEU A 175 7.51 1.03 7.78
N GLU A 176 6.69 0.31 8.56
CA GLU A 176 6.82 0.25 10.02
C GLU A 176 8.15 -0.37 10.46
N HIS A 177 8.56 -1.48 9.83
CA HIS A 177 9.83 -2.13 10.19
C HIS A 177 11.05 -1.31 9.73
N LEU A 178 10.99 -0.66 8.56
CA LEU A 178 12.03 0.29 8.15
C LEU A 178 12.14 1.45 9.13
N HIS A 179 11.01 2.02 9.55
CA HIS A 179 10.96 3.08 10.55
C HIS A 179 11.59 2.64 11.87
N ARG A 180 11.17 1.50 12.42
CA ARG A 180 11.69 0.99 13.70
C ARG A 180 13.19 0.66 13.67
N GLU A 181 13.67 0.02 12.61
CA GLU A 181 15.09 -0.31 12.48
C GLU A 181 15.96 0.97 12.42
N MET A 182 15.51 1.98 11.68
CA MET A 182 16.21 3.27 11.59
C MET A 182 16.17 4.10 12.89
N GLN A 183 15.16 3.92 13.74
CA GLN A 183 15.14 4.51 15.07
C GLN A 183 16.19 3.86 15.98
N GLY A 184 16.29 2.53 15.95
CA GLY A 184 17.23 1.76 16.76
C GLY A 184 18.69 2.16 16.52
N SER A 185 19.06 2.49 15.28
CA SER A 185 20.42 2.98 14.95
C SER A 185 20.79 4.32 15.60
N LYS A 186 19.82 5.13 16.02
CA LYS A 186 20.07 6.42 16.71
C LYS A 186 20.27 6.26 18.22
N ASN A 187 19.83 5.15 18.82
CA ASN A 187 19.81 4.96 20.28
C ASN A 187 21.12 4.35 20.86
N GLY A 188 22.26 4.61 20.22
CA GLY A 188 23.58 4.28 20.77
C GLY A 188 24.03 5.17 21.95
N SER A 189 23.21 6.13 22.37
CA SER A 189 23.40 6.94 23.57
C SER A 189 22.45 6.49 24.69
N PRO A 190 22.90 6.38 25.96
CA PRO A 190 22.04 5.95 27.06
C PRO A 190 20.86 6.93 27.22
N SER A 191 19.63 6.41 27.26
CA SER A 191 18.44 7.21 27.59
C SER A 191 18.63 7.92 28.93
N PRO A 192 18.30 9.23 29.06
CA PRO A 192 18.04 9.80 30.36
C PRO A 192 16.73 9.20 30.89
N ALA A 193 16.76 8.76 32.14
CA ALA A 193 15.60 8.24 32.85
C ALA A 193 14.40 9.21 32.76
N LEU A 194 13.21 8.64 32.56
CA LEU A 194 11.93 9.36 32.59
C LEU A 194 11.75 10.06 33.95
N SER A 195 11.83 11.38 33.98
CA SER A 195 11.31 12.20 35.07
C SER A 195 9.89 12.68 34.74
N PRO A 196 8.87 12.41 35.57
CA PRO A 196 7.52 12.88 35.36
C PRO A 196 7.38 14.27 35.99
N ASP A 197 7.70 15.33 35.25
CA ASP A 197 7.06 16.66 35.39
C ASP A 197 7.76 17.68 34.50
N ARG A 198 7.07 18.10 33.43
CA ARG A 198 7.13 19.47 32.88
C ARG A 198 6.02 19.69 31.83
N PRO A 199 5.50 20.92 31.71
CA PRO A 199 4.25 21.20 31.02
C PRO A 199 4.40 21.19 29.49
N LYS A 200 3.35 20.75 28.81
CA LYS A 200 3.22 20.75 27.34
C LYS A 200 3.14 22.18 26.82
N HIS A 201 4.28 22.75 26.41
CA HIS A 201 4.27 23.87 25.47
C HIS A 201 4.26 23.31 24.04
N ALA A 202 3.25 23.71 23.27
CA ALA A 202 3.13 23.44 21.84
C ALA A 202 4.34 24.02 21.11
N SER A 203 5.15 23.16 20.52
CA SER A 203 6.30 23.55 19.69
C SER A 203 6.40 22.58 18.52
N GLU A 204 6.05 23.08 17.34
CA GLU A 204 6.27 22.53 15.99
C GLU A 204 5.71 21.13 15.67
N SER A 205 4.73 21.12 14.76
CA SER A 205 4.02 19.99 14.16
C SER A 205 4.91 18.99 13.39
N LYS A 206 5.81 18.29 14.09
CA LYS A 206 6.54 17.15 13.53
C LYS A 206 5.64 15.91 13.56
N CYS A 207 5.44 15.28 12.41
CA CYS A 207 4.79 13.98 12.32
C CYS A 207 5.76 12.93 12.88
N CYS A 208 5.56 12.55 14.15
CA CYS A 208 6.35 11.53 14.82
C CYS A 208 5.47 10.37 15.25
N ILE A 209 5.69 9.19 14.66
CA ILE A 209 5.19 7.94 15.21
C ILE A 209 6.19 7.55 16.30
N ASN A 210 5.73 7.35 17.54
CA ASN A 210 6.58 7.03 18.70
C ASN A 210 7.64 8.10 19.07
N GLY A 211 7.45 9.36 18.70
CA GLY A 211 8.28 10.49 19.15
C GLY A 211 9.61 10.72 18.40
N THR A 212 9.95 9.91 17.40
CA THR A 212 11.17 10.12 16.57
C THR A 212 10.86 10.11 15.08
N SER A 213 11.47 11.04 14.34
CA SER A 213 11.30 11.17 12.89
C SER A 213 12.36 10.35 12.12
N THR A 214 11.93 9.63 11.09
CA THR A 214 12.81 8.97 10.11
C THR A 214 12.40 9.36 8.70
N ILE A 215 13.11 8.87 7.68
CA ILE A 215 12.73 9.09 6.28
C ILE A 215 11.28 8.65 6.00
N VAL A 216 10.82 7.56 6.63
CA VAL A 216 9.46 7.02 6.45
C VAL A 216 8.42 8.07 6.84
N THR A 217 8.50 8.62 8.06
CA THR A 217 7.52 9.63 8.52
C THR A 217 7.76 11.02 7.92
N SER A 218 8.97 11.28 7.40
CA SER A 218 9.26 12.54 6.68
C SER A 218 8.68 12.55 5.27
N VAL A 219 8.55 11.37 4.65
CA VAL A 219 8.06 11.21 3.27
C VAL A 219 6.57 10.89 3.25
N PHE A 220 6.13 9.87 3.99
CA PHE A 220 4.76 9.37 3.98
C PHE A 220 3.92 9.87 5.17
N GLY A 221 4.54 10.53 6.15
CA GLY A 221 3.86 10.89 7.39
C GLY A 221 2.96 12.12 7.26
N GLY A 222 1.66 11.91 7.45
CA GLY A 222 0.66 12.97 7.63
C GLY A 222 -0.02 12.90 9.00
N VAL A 223 -0.93 13.84 9.27
CA VAL A 223 -1.72 13.88 10.51
C VAL A 223 -3.20 14.08 10.18
N LEU A 224 -4.06 13.20 10.70
CA LEU A 224 -5.50 13.36 10.71
C LEU A 224 -5.94 14.03 12.02
N GLN A 225 -6.93 14.91 11.94
CA GLN A 225 -7.71 15.37 13.09
C GLN A 225 -9.06 14.65 13.06
N ASN A 226 -9.32 13.84 14.08
CA ASN A 226 -10.57 13.14 14.30
C ASN A 226 -11.40 13.91 15.33
N GLU A 227 -12.58 14.36 14.91
CA GLU A 227 -13.52 15.11 15.74
C GLU A 227 -14.73 14.24 16.03
N VAL A 228 -15.06 14.07 17.30
CA VAL A 228 -16.26 13.35 17.75
C VAL A 228 -17.14 14.30 18.56
N TYR A 229 -18.40 14.45 18.14
CA TYR A 229 -19.37 15.31 18.80
C TYR A 229 -20.50 14.48 19.41
N CYS A 230 -20.65 14.55 20.73
CA CYS A 230 -21.71 13.82 21.43
C CYS A 230 -23.07 14.50 21.21
N LEU A 231 -24.02 13.79 20.62
CA LEU A 231 -25.35 14.33 20.29
C LEU A 231 -26.25 14.54 21.51
N ILE A 232 -25.87 14.03 22.68
CA ILE A 232 -26.66 14.13 23.91
C ILE A 232 -26.27 15.36 24.75
N CYS A 233 -24.97 15.63 24.89
CA CYS A 233 -24.47 16.70 25.78
C CYS A 233 -23.67 17.78 25.05
N GLY A 234 -23.53 17.68 23.73
CA GLY A 234 -22.81 18.64 22.88
C GLY A 234 -21.31 18.71 23.13
N THR A 235 -20.72 17.73 23.83
CA THR A 235 -19.28 17.74 24.11
C THR A 235 -18.50 17.26 22.90
N GLU A 236 -17.53 18.06 22.50
CA GLU A 236 -16.58 17.77 21.44
C GLU A 236 -15.32 17.09 21.99
N SER A 237 -14.79 16.14 21.23
CA SER A 237 -13.53 15.46 21.49
C SER A 237 -12.68 15.49 20.22
N ARG A 238 -11.43 15.94 20.34
CA ARG A 238 -10.48 16.01 19.22
C ARG A 238 -9.30 15.09 19.50
N LYS A 239 -8.90 14.32 18.48
CA LYS A 239 -7.71 13.47 18.52
C LYS A 239 -6.88 13.68 17.25
N PHE A 240 -5.57 13.73 17.43
CA PHE A 240 -4.61 13.84 16.34
C PHE A 240 -3.96 12.48 16.10
N ASP A 241 -4.20 11.91 14.92
CA ASP A 241 -3.79 10.57 14.56
C ASP A 241 -2.78 10.62 13.40
N PRO A 242 -1.49 10.30 13.63
CA PRO A 242 -0.51 10.23 12.54
C PRO A 242 -0.83 9.07 11.60
N PHE A 243 -0.58 9.24 10.31
CA PHE A 243 -0.80 8.21 9.29
C PHE A 243 0.38 8.12 8.32
N LEU A 244 0.53 6.96 7.68
CA LEU A 244 1.45 6.73 6.55
C LEU A 244 0.71 6.49 5.22
N ASP A 245 -0.58 6.19 5.31
CA ASP A 245 -1.48 5.96 4.18
C ASP A 245 -2.91 6.33 4.60
N LEU A 246 -3.75 6.63 3.61
CA LEU A 246 -5.20 6.77 3.78
C LEU A 246 -5.90 5.60 3.10
N SER A 247 -6.67 4.84 3.87
CA SER A 247 -7.47 3.72 3.36
C SER A 247 -8.91 4.16 3.11
N LEU A 248 -9.22 4.43 1.85
CA LEU A 248 -10.46 5.01 1.38
C LEU A 248 -11.49 3.93 1.05
N ASP A 249 -12.73 4.15 1.49
CA ASP A 249 -13.86 3.34 1.08
C ASP A 249 -14.34 3.77 -0.31
N ILE A 250 -14.66 2.79 -1.16
CA ILE A 250 -15.35 3.08 -2.44
C ILE A 250 -16.83 3.25 -2.09
N PRO A 251 -17.46 4.42 -2.30
CA PRO A 251 -18.82 4.65 -1.81
C PRO A 251 -19.83 3.66 -2.41
N SER A 252 -20.79 3.21 -1.59
CA SER A 252 -21.69 2.09 -1.93
C SER A 252 -22.58 2.37 -3.14
N GLN A 253 -22.93 3.64 -3.38
CA GLN A 253 -23.71 4.09 -4.54
C GLN A 253 -23.02 3.76 -5.87
N PHE A 254 -21.69 3.65 -5.90
CA PHE A 254 -20.93 3.28 -7.10
C PHE A 254 -20.59 1.77 -7.20
N ARG A 255 -21.04 0.97 -6.23
CA ARG A 255 -20.80 -0.50 -6.22
C ARG A 255 -21.86 -1.28 -7.02
N ILE A 256 -22.94 -0.63 -7.44
CA ILE A 256 -24.07 -1.28 -8.09
C ILE A 256 -23.69 -1.68 -9.52
N LYS A 257 -23.92 -2.95 -9.88
CA LYS A 257 -23.76 -3.45 -11.26
C LYS A 257 -25.01 -3.06 -12.05
N PHE A 258 -24.88 -2.11 -12.98
CA PHE A 258 -25.96 -1.78 -13.90
C PHE A 258 -26.41 -3.03 -14.68
N THR A 259 -27.72 -3.24 -14.77
CA THR A 259 -28.31 -4.19 -15.72
C THR A 259 -28.14 -3.63 -17.14
N LYS A 260 -28.10 -4.51 -18.15
CA LYS A 260 -27.82 -4.13 -19.56
C LYS A 260 -28.75 -3.07 -20.15
N ASP A 261 -29.86 -2.76 -19.48
CA ASP A 261 -30.94 -1.91 -19.98
C ASP A 261 -31.01 -0.53 -19.29
N GLN A 262 -30.01 -0.14 -18.48
CA GLN A 262 -29.94 1.17 -17.83
C GLN A 262 -28.80 2.03 -18.40
N GLU A 263 -29.06 3.33 -18.53
CA GLU A 263 -28.02 4.33 -18.81
C GLU A 263 -26.88 4.21 -17.78
N PRO A 264 -25.62 4.26 -18.22
CA PRO A 264 -24.49 4.16 -17.30
C PRO A 264 -24.54 5.32 -16.31
N GLY A 265 -24.64 5.00 -15.02
CA GLY A 265 -24.60 6.02 -13.97
C GLY A 265 -23.23 6.70 -13.84
N PRO A 266 -23.10 7.64 -12.90
CA PRO A 266 -21.87 8.40 -12.73
C PRO A 266 -20.69 7.48 -12.41
N THR A 267 -19.53 7.79 -13.00
CA THR A 267 -18.28 7.10 -12.70
C THR A 267 -17.78 7.54 -11.33
N CYS A 268 -17.35 6.60 -10.50
CA CYS A 268 -16.72 6.91 -9.22
C CYS A 268 -15.37 7.57 -9.46
N THR A 269 -15.12 8.72 -8.86
CA THR A 269 -13.83 9.40 -8.88
C THR A 269 -13.07 9.19 -7.57
N LEU A 270 -11.76 9.41 -7.58
CA LEU A 270 -10.93 9.42 -6.38
C LEU A 270 -11.37 10.53 -5.41
N ASN A 271 -11.85 11.64 -5.95
CA ASN A 271 -12.40 12.75 -5.18
C ASN A 271 -13.64 12.32 -4.39
N ASP A 272 -14.52 11.50 -4.97
CA ASP A 272 -15.67 10.94 -4.26
C ASP A 272 -15.26 10.06 -3.07
N CYS A 273 -14.20 9.27 -3.24
CA CYS A 273 -13.64 8.44 -2.16
C CYS A 273 -13.03 9.30 -1.02
N LEU A 274 -12.34 10.39 -1.37
CA LEU A 274 -11.76 11.33 -0.40
C LEU A 274 -12.84 12.15 0.32
N GLN A 275 -13.86 12.57 -0.41
CA GLN A 275 -15.03 13.25 0.15
C GLN A 275 -15.73 12.34 1.15
N SER A 276 -16.07 11.10 0.74
CA SER A 276 -16.68 10.12 1.64
C SER A 276 -15.84 9.81 2.88
N PHE A 277 -14.51 9.90 2.78
CA PHE A 277 -13.60 9.71 3.92
C PHE A 277 -13.62 10.87 4.92
N THR A 278 -13.90 12.09 4.46
CA THR A 278 -13.91 13.32 5.28
C THR A 278 -15.31 13.83 5.60
N ASP A 279 -16.36 13.19 5.08
CA ASP A 279 -17.74 13.51 5.39
C ASP A 279 -18.07 13.30 6.87
N LEU A 280 -19.04 14.07 7.36
CA LEU A 280 -19.57 13.91 8.70
C LEU A 280 -20.42 12.62 8.74
N GLU A 281 -20.03 11.65 9.56
CA GLU A 281 -20.78 10.42 9.77
C GLU A 281 -21.44 10.41 11.15
N GLU A 282 -22.65 9.87 11.28
CA GLU A 282 -23.21 9.48 12.57
C GLU A 282 -22.73 8.06 12.88
N LEU A 283 -22.17 7.85 14.07
CA LEU A 283 -21.70 6.53 14.50
C LEU A 283 -22.89 5.57 14.65
N ASP A 284 -22.74 4.38 14.09
CA ASP A 284 -23.72 3.30 14.20
C ASP A 284 -23.94 2.85 15.67
N GLU A 285 -25.04 2.15 15.93
CA GLU A 285 -25.39 1.61 17.25
C GLU A 285 -24.31 0.66 17.81
N THR A 286 -23.55 0.01 16.93
CA THR A 286 -22.42 -0.85 17.32
C THR A 286 -21.14 -0.06 17.67
N GLU A 287 -21.05 1.19 17.21
CA GLU A 287 -19.86 2.06 17.30
C GLU A 287 -20.01 3.23 18.28
N LEU A 288 -21.05 3.21 19.13
CA LEU A 288 -21.33 4.29 20.10
C LEU A 288 -20.09 4.71 20.89
N TYR A 289 -19.83 6.02 20.92
CA TYR A 289 -18.66 6.62 21.54
C TYR A 289 -18.82 6.77 23.06
N MET A 290 -17.78 6.43 23.82
CA MET A 290 -17.75 6.63 25.27
C MET A 290 -17.55 8.11 25.61
N CYS A 291 -18.64 8.81 25.88
CA CYS A 291 -18.58 10.23 26.20
C CYS A 291 -18.02 10.46 27.61
N HIS A 292 -16.93 11.22 27.71
CA HIS A 292 -16.27 11.51 28.99
C HIS A 292 -17.10 12.41 29.94
N LYS A 293 -18.06 13.18 29.41
CA LYS A 293 -18.98 14.01 30.22
C LYS A 293 -20.20 13.21 30.69
N CYS A 294 -20.84 12.44 29.80
CA CYS A 294 -21.96 11.57 30.15
C CYS A 294 -21.56 10.31 30.92
N LYS A 295 -20.28 9.93 30.88
CA LYS A 295 -19.75 8.69 31.48
C LYS A 295 -20.42 7.41 30.96
N THR A 296 -20.99 7.45 29.75
CA THR A 296 -21.63 6.31 29.09
C THR A 296 -21.46 6.39 27.57
N ARG A 297 -21.78 5.30 26.87
CA ARG A 297 -21.75 5.23 25.40
C ARG A 297 -22.92 6.00 24.82
N GLN A 298 -22.65 6.95 23.94
CA GLN A 298 -23.65 7.87 23.39
C GLN A 298 -23.61 7.93 21.87
N LYS A 299 -24.77 8.22 21.29
CA LYS A 299 -24.88 8.63 19.89
C LYS A 299 -24.02 9.86 19.67
N SER A 300 -23.16 9.79 18.66
CA SER A 300 -22.17 10.83 18.38
C SER A 300 -21.95 10.90 16.87
N THR A 301 -21.61 12.09 16.37
CA THR A 301 -21.07 12.22 15.02
C THR A 301 -19.56 12.16 15.06
N LYS A 302 -18.95 11.78 13.95
CA LYS A 302 -17.52 11.70 13.75
C LYS A 302 -17.16 12.34 12.42
N LYS A 303 -16.05 13.06 12.37
CA LYS A 303 -15.50 13.64 11.16
C LYS A 303 -13.99 13.55 11.15
N PHE A 304 -13.41 13.27 9.99
CA PHE A 304 -11.97 13.38 9.77
C PHE A 304 -11.65 14.64 8.99
N TRP A 305 -10.55 15.28 9.38
CA TRP A 305 -9.88 16.30 8.61
C TRP A 305 -8.42 15.91 8.40
N ILE A 306 -7.85 16.29 7.27
CA ILE A 306 -6.42 16.20 7.07
C ILE A 306 -5.79 17.48 7.65
N GLN A 307 -5.03 17.34 8.74
CA GLN A 307 -4.36 18.47 9.37
C GLN A 307 -2.98 18.73 8.75
N LYS A 308 -2.28 17.65 8.38
CA LYS A 308 -0.97 17.73 7.75
C LYS A 308 -0.87 16.72 6.63
N LEU A 309 -0.48 17.19 5.44
CA LEU A 309 -0.23 16.35 4.29
C LEU A 309 1.20 15.78 4.28
N PRO A 310 1.41 14.56 3.75
CA PRO A 310 2.74 14.00 3.53
C PRO A 310 3.32 14.46 2.19
N LYS A 311 4.65 14.43 2.03
CA LYS A 311 5.31 14.67 0.72
C LYS A 311 4.90 13.63 -0.33
N VAL A 312 4.60 12.41 0.13
CA VAL A 312 4.10 11.33 -0.70
C VAL A 312 2.82 10.79 -0.08
N LEU A 313 1.71 11.05 -0.75
CA LEU A 313 0.39 10.60 -0.36
C LEU A 313 0.15 9.17 -0.87
N CYS A 314 0.01 8.23 0.05
CA CYS A 314 -0.35 6.85 -0.24
C CYS A 314 -1.85 6.66 -0.03
N LEU A 315 -2.60 6.40 -1.11
CA LEU A 315 -4.04 6.18 -1.08
C LEU A 315 -4.34 4.72 -1.39
N HIS A 316 -4.88 4.00 -0.43
CA HIS A 316 -5.34 2.62 -0.58
C HIS A 316 -6.85 2.60 -0.79
N LEU A 317 -7.31 1.96 -1.86
CA LEU A 317 -8.74 1.73 -2.11
C LEU A 317 -9.14 0.39 -1.48
N LYS A 318 -10.03 0.44 -0.47
CA LYS A 318 -10.53 -0.74 0.28
C LYS A 318 -11.43 -1.62 -0.61
N ARG A 319 -10.80 -2.37 -1.52
CA ARG A 319 -11.50 -3.24 -2.47
C ARG A 319 -11.91 -4.57 -1.88
N PHE A 320 -11.16 -5.08 -0.92
CA PHE A 320 -11.48 -6.36 -0.29
C PHE A 320 -12.43 -6.12 0.87
N HIS A 321 -13.62 -6.69 0.78
CA HIS A 321 -14.63 -6.63 1.81
C HIS A 321 -14.94 -8.04 2.30
N TRP A 322 -14.96 -8.19 3.62
CA TRP A 322 -15.29 -9.45 4.27
C TRP A 322 -16.67 -9.34 4.89
N THR A 323 -17.58 -10.20 4.46
CA THR A 323 -18.77 -10.52 5.23
C THR A 323 -18.57 -11.88 5.90
N ALA A 324 -19.42 -12.22 6.87
CA ALA A 324 -19.34 -13.50 7.58
C ALA A 324 -19.34 -14.74 6.66
N PHE A 325 -19.81 -14.60 5.42
CA PHE A 325 -20.02 -15.71 4.49
C PHE A 325 -19.27 -15.56 3.16
N LEU A 326 -18.89 -14.34 2.76
CA LEU A 326 -18.31 -14.08 1.44
C LEU A 326 -17.10 -13.15 1.53
N ARG A 327 -16.06 -13.49 0.79
CA ARG A 327 -14.92 -12.61 0.52
C ARG A 327 -15.09 -12.07 -0.89
N ASN A 328 -15.50 -10.81 -1.00
CA ASN A 328 -15.76 -10.17 -2.28
C ASN A 328 -14.74 -9.06 -2.54
N LYS A 329 -14.33 -8.95 -3.81
CA LYS A 329 -13.56 -7.82 -4.31
C LYS A 329 -14.49 -6.83 -5.00
N ILE A 330 -14.42 -5.57 -4.60
CA ILE A 330 -15.07 -4.44 -5.27
C ILE A 330 -14.28 -4.13 -6.55
N ASP A 331 -14.90 -4.43 -7.67
CA ASP A 331 -14.31 -4.30 -9.00
C ASP A 331 -14.67 -2.98 -9.71
N THR A 332 -15.36 -2.07 -9.00
CA THR A 332 -15.70 -0.71 -9.45
C THR A 332 -14.46 0.03 -9.91
N TYR A 333 -14.50 0.55 -11.13
CA TYR A 333 -13.46 1.46 -11.61
C TYR A 333 -13.56 2.78 -10.86
N VAL A 334 -12.42 3.27 -10.37
CA VAL A 334 -12.30 4.57 -9.69
C VAL A 334 -11.40 5.40 -10.58
N GLU A 335 -11.94 6.48 -11.14
CA GLU A 335 -11.20 7.44 -11.95
C GLU A 335 -10.27 8.26 -11.05
N PHE A 336 -9.01 8.42 -11.45
CA PHE A 336 -8.03 9.20 -10.69
C PHE A 336 -7.20 10.08 -11.63
N PRO A 337 -6.80 11.29 -11.22
CA PRO A 337 -6.06 12.21 -12.07
C PRO A 337 -4.59 11.76 -12.23
N MET A 338 -4.04 11.88 -13.44
CA MET A 338 -2.59 11.69 -13.63
C MET A 338 -1.79 12.79 -12.93
N ARG A 339 -2.32 14.01 -12.95
CA ARG A 339 -1.67 15.23 -12.46
C ARG A 339 -2.69 16.13 -11.77
N GLY A 340 -2.22 16.88 -10.78
CA GLY A 340 -3.00 17.94 -10.14
C GLY A 340 -4.15 17.43 -9.28
N LEU A 341 -3.93 16.34 -8.54
CA LEU A 341 -4.84 15.97 -7.45
C LEU A 341 -4.79 17.05 -6.37
N ASP A 342 -5.88 17.81 -6.23
CA ASP A 342 -6.00 18.88 -5.24
C ASP A 342 -6.58 18.35 -3.93
N MET A 343 -5.78 18.42 -2.86
CA MET A 343 -6.16 17.97 -1.53
C MET A 343 -6.77 19.07 -0.65
N LYS A 344 -6.82 20.31 -1.13
CA LYS A 344 -7.18 21.50 -0.33
C LYS A 344 -8.55 21.37 0.33
N SER A 345 -9.55 20.84 -0.38
CA SER A 345 -10.93 20.70 0.11
C SER A 345 -11.07 19.75 1.30
N PHE A 346 -10.05 18.93 1.57
CA PHE A 346 -10.03 17.94 2.65
C PHE A 346 -9.21 18.40 3.85
N LEU A 347 -8.55 19.55 3.74
CA LEU A 347 -7.77 20.14 4.81
C LEU A 347 -8.67 20.88 5.79
N LEU A 348 -8.26 20.86 7.06
CA LEU A 348 -8.78 21.82 8.03
C LEU A 348 -8.16 23.19 7.71
N GLU A 349 -8.95 24.16 7.25
CA GLU A 349 -8.45 25.51 6.99
C GLU A 349 -7.82 26.10 8.28
N PRO A 350 -6.50 26.38 8.30
CA PRO A 350 -5.91 26.99 9.48
C PRO A 350 -6.12 28.49 9.40
N GLU A 351 -6.51 29.12 10.52
CA GLU A 351 -6.66 30.58 10.63
C GLU A 351 -5.40 31.40 10.25
N ASN A 352 -4.22 30.78 10.08
CA ASN A 352 -2.95 31.49 9.83
C ASN A 352 -1.83 30.68 9.10
N SER A 353 -2.15 29.75 8.18
CA SER A 353 -1.08 29.02 7.46
C SER A 353 -0.82 29.56 6.05
N LEU A 354 0.47 29.79 5.74
CA LEU A 354 0.95 29.87 4.36
C LEU A 354 0.51 28.58 3.64
N LEU A 355 -0.06 28.70 2.44
CA LEU A 355 -0.49 27.58 1.60
C LEU A 355 0.63 26.53 1.51
N GLU A 356 0.52 25.44 2.27
CA GLU A 356 1.28 24.22 2.00
C GLU A 356 0.88 23.71 0.61
N ASN A 357 1.80 23.13 -0.14
CA ASN A 357 1.46 22.65 -1.48
C ASN A 357 0.45 21.50 -1.37
N CYS A 358 -0.73 21.71 -1.94
CA CYS A 358 -1.84 20.76 -1.87
C CYS A 358 -2.01 19.95 -3.16
N LEU A 359 -1.16 20.21 -4.17
CA LEU A 359 -1.25 19.57 -5.47
C LEU A 359 -0.31 18.38 -5.55
N TYR A 360 -0.84 17.26 -6.05
CA TYR A 360 -0.09 16.04 -6.19
C TYR A 360 -0.15 15.49 -7.61
N ASP A 361 0.95 14.87 -8.03
CA ASP A 361 1.07 14.14 -9.29
C ASP A 361 1.28 12.65 -9.04
N LEU A 362 0.71 11.83 -9.92
CA LEU A 362 0.74 10.38 -9.76
C LEU A 362 2.16 9.86 -10.05
N ALA A 363 2.72 9.07 -9.12
CA ALA A 363 4.05 8.48 -9.24
C ALA A 363 4.01 6.97 -9.49
N ALA A 364 3.05 6.27 -8.88
CA ALA A 364 2.89 4.82 -9.07
C ALA A 364 1.47 4.34 -8.79
N VAL A 365 1.09 3.23 -9.42
CA VAL A 365 -0.20 2.55 -9.23
C VAL A 365 0.03 1.07 -9.03
N VAL A 366 -0.42 0.52 -7.90
CA VAL A 366 -0.49 -0.93 -7.68
C VAL A 366 -1.86 -1.42 -8.14
N VAL A 367 -1.89 -2.51 -8.89
CA VAL A 367 -3.11 -3.12 -9.42
C VAL A 367 -3.18 -4.56 -8.94
N HIS A 368 -4.34 -4.96 -8.45
CA HIS A 368 -4.65 -6.36 -8.18
C HIS A 368 -5.56 -6.93 -9.28
N HIS A 369 -5.11 -7.98 -9.95
CA HIS A 369 -5.88 -8.77 -10.90
C HIS A 369 -6.47 -10.00 -10.21
N GLY A 370 -7.66 -10.44 -10.63
CA GLY A 370 -8.35 -11.57 -10.02
C GLY A 370 -9.46 -11.16 -9.03
N SER A 371 -10.23 -12.17 -8.62
CA SER A 371 -11.53 -12.00 -7.95
C SER A 371 -11.47 -12.05 -6.44
N SER A 372 -10.38 -12.55 -5.85
CA SER A 372 -10.24 -12.65 -4.40
C SER A 372 -8.79 -12.39 -3.95
N ILE A 373 -8.62 -12.15 -2.64
CA ILE A 373 -7.32 -11.89 -2.02
C ILE A 373 -6.41 -13.13 -1.97
N GLY A 374 -7.00 -14.33 -2.00
CA GLY A 374 -6.28 -15.61 -1.94
C GLY A 374 -5.99 -16.22 -3.32
N SER A 375 -6.48 -15.59 -4.38
CA SER A 375 -6.25 -16.00 -5.77
C SER A 375 -6.36 -14.79 -6.70
N GLY A 376 -5.20 -14.21 -6.99
CA GLY A 376 -5.01 -13.05 -7.84
C GLY A 376 -3.55 -12.82 -8.21
N HIS A 377 -3.26 -11.66 -8.76
CA HIS A 377 -1.92 -11.28 -9.21
C HIS A 377 -1.72 -9.78 -9.09
N TYR A 378 -0.61 -9.34 -8.50
CA TYR A 378 -0.29 -7.92 -8.38
C TYR A 378 0.67 -7.49 -9.49
N THR A 379 0.41 -6.31 -10.06
CA THR A 379 1.33 -5.61 -10.97
C THR A 379 1.44 -4.15 -10.54
N ALA A 380 2.47 -3.44 -11.00
CA ALA A 380 2.61 -2.01 -10.74
C ALA A 380 2.77 -1.23 -12.04
N TYR A 381 2.25 -0.01 -12.07
CA TYR A 381 2.69 1.05 -12.97
C TYR A 381 3.59 1.99 -12.18
N GLY A 382 4.71 2.42 -12.74
CA GLY A 382 5.61 3.37 -12.10
C GLY A 382 6.25 4.31 -13.10
N LEU A 383 6.44 5.57 -12.67
CA LEU A 383 7.15 6.59 -13.43
C LEU A 383 8.67 6.41 -13.24
N HIS A 384 9.33 5.84 -14.25
CA HIS A 384 10.78 5.61 -14.25
C HIS A 384 11.43 6.50 -15.31
N GLU A 385 12.37 7.37 -14.91
CA GLU A 385 13.02 8.34 -15.82
C GLU A 385 12.00 9.09 -16.70
N HIS A 386 10.96 9.65 -16.08
CA HIS A 386 9.87 10.40 -16.73
C HIS A 386 9.00 9.62 -17.72
N ARG A 387 9.13 8.29 -17.77
CA ARG A 387 8.31 7.42 -18.62
C ARG A 387 7.57 6.40 -17.78
N TRP A 388 6.34 6.07 -18.21
CA TRP A 388 5.52 5.08 -17.52
C TRP A 388 5.88 3.67 -17.97
N TYR A 389 6.12 2.80 -16.99
CA TYR A 389 6.36 1.38 -17.21
C TYR A 389 5.35 0.54 -16.45
N HIS A 390 4.91 -0.56 -17.06
CA HIS A 390 4.17 -1.62 -16.40
C HIS A 390 5.16 -2.71 -15.95
N PHE A 391 5.21 -2.91 -14.64
CA PHE A 391 6.03 -3.90 -13.97
C PHE A 391 5.17 -5.10 -13.60
N ASN A 392 5.42 -6.21 -14.29
CA ASN A 392 4.77 -7.49 -14.07
C ASN A 392 5.84 -8.55 -13.76
N ASP A 393 6.26 -8.59 -12.50
CA ASP A 393 7.38 -9.39 -12.03
C ASP A 393 8.64 -9.15 -12.91
N SER A 394 9.12 -10.18 -13.60
CA SER A 394 10.31 -10.12 -14.45
C SER A 394 10.10 -9.33 -15.73
N THR A 395 8.85 -9.08 -16.11
CA THR A 395 8.48 -8.43 -17.37
C THR A 395 8.24 -6.95 -17.12
N VAL A 396 8.94 -6.11 -17.88
CA VAL A 396 8.79 -4.65 -17.83
C VAL A 396 8.46 -4.16 -19.22
N THR A 397 7.37 -3.41 -19.35
CA THR A 397 6.92 -2.87 -20.64
C THR A 397 6.70 -1.37 -20.53
N LEU A 398 7.15 -0.62 -21.53
CA LEU A 398 6.82 0.80 -21.67
C LEU A 398 5.32 0.93 -21.98
N VAL A 399 4.63 1.86 -21.32
CA VAL A 399 3.20 2.09 -21.50
C VAL A 399 2.88 3.58 -21.58
N SER A 400 1.73 3.91 -22.17
CA SER A 400 1.24 5.28 -22.24
C SER A 400 0.47 5.67 -20.99
N GLU A 401 0.29 6.97 -20.77
CA GLU A 401 -0.49 7.52 -19.65
C GLU A 401 -1.95 7.04 -19.68
N GLU A 402 -2.54 6.89 -20.87
CA GLU A 402 -3.91 6.40 -21.02
C GLU A 402 -4.06 4.95 -20.56
N ALA A 403 -3.01 4.13 -20.70
CA ALA A 403 -3.01 2.77 -20.20
C ALA A 403 -2.99 2.74 -18.67
N VAL A 404 -2.23 3.65 -18.04
CA VAL A 404 -2.18 3.81 -16.58
C VAL A 404 -3.54 4.27 -16.04
N LEU A 405 -4.16 5.26 -16.66
CA LEU A 405 -5.47 5.80 -16.23
C LEU A 405 -6.59 4.76 -16.32
N LYS A 406 -6.52 3.79 -17.25
CA LYS A 406 -7.48 2.69 -17.35
C LYS A 406 -7.31 1.61 -16.27
N ALA A 407 -6.28 1.69 -15.43
CA ALA A 407 -6.01 0.69 -14.41
C ALA A 407 -7.07 0.69 -13.30
N LYS A 408 -7.48 -0.50 -12.85
CA LYS A 408 -8.26 -0.66 -11.61
C LYS A 408 -7.34 -0.58 -10.40
N ALA A 409 -6.96 0.66 -10.06
CA ALA A 409 -6.00 0.94 -9.00
C ALA A 409 -6.41 0.29 -7.67
N TYR A 410 -5.45 -0.31 -6.97
CA TYR A 410 -5.58 -0.83 -5.61
C TYR A 410 -4.89 0.10 -4.61
N ILE A 411 -3.67 0.55 -4.92
CA ILE A 411 -2.93 1.56 -4.18
C ILE A 411 -2.42 2.60 -5.18
N LEU A 412 -2.58 3.88 -4.85
CA LEU A 412 -2.09 5.01 -5.61
C LEU A 412 -1.02 5.73 -4.78
N PHE A 413 0.14 6.01 -5.39
CA PHE A 413 1.17 6.84 -4.80
C PHE A 413 1.23 8.16 -5.54
N TYR A 414 1.03 9.24 -4.80
CA TYR A 414 1.03 10.61 -5.28
C TYR A 414 2.18 11.37 -4.64
N THR A 415 2.97 12.11 -5.43
CA THR A 415 4.05 12.97 -4.94
C THR A 415 3.59 14.43 -4.97
N GLU A 416 3.86 15.16 -3.90
CA GLU A 416 3.65 16.62 -3.83
C GLU A 416 4.36 17.27 -5.02
N ARG A 417 3.64 18.09 -5.78
CA ARG A 417 4.21 18.82 -6.91
C ARG A 417 5.14 19.88 -6.35
N SER A 418 6.39 19.95 -6.79
CA SER A 418 7.26 21.07 -6.46
C SER A 418 7.08 22.20 -7.48
N ASP A 419 7.07 23.46 -7.03
CA ASP A 419 6.90 24.65 -7.90
C ASP A 419 8.06 24.89 -8.89
N GLN A 420 8.96 23.93 -9.07
CA GLN A 420 10.18 24.05 -9.87
C GLN A 420 10.06 23.44 -11.28
N GLU A 421 8.96 22.76 -11.62
CA GLU A 421 8.71 22.24 -12.97
C GLU A 421 7.54 22.96 -13.64
N SER A 422 7.72 24.24 -13.96
CA SER A 422 6.94 24.89 -15.02
C SER A 422 7.52 24.47 -16.38
N PRO A 423 6.77 23.81 -17.28
CA PRO A 423 7.29 23.37 -18.58
C PRO A 423 7.52 24.52 -19.58
N ASP A 424 7.14 25.76 -19.24
CA ASP A 424 7.05 26.88 -20.20
C ASP A 424 8.30 27.78 -20.27
N LYS A 425 9.50 27.21 -20.08
CA LYS A 425 10.76 27.93 -20.35
C LYS A 425 11.81 27.03 -20.99
N ILE A 426 11.61 26.68 -22.26
CA ILE A 426 12.69 26.41 -23.21
C ILE A 426 12.37 27.14 -24.51
#